data_AF-A0A024P6I4-F1
#
_entry.id   AF-A0A024P6I4-F1
#
_cell.length_a   1.000
_cell.length_b   1.000
_cell.length_c   1.000
_cell.angle_alpha   90.00
_cell.angle_beta   90.00
_cell.angle_gamma   90.00
#
_symmetry.space_group_name_H-M   'P 1'
#
loop_
_entity.id
_entity.type
_entity.pdbx_description
1 polymer ?
#
loop_
_entity_poly.entity_id
_entity_poly.type
_entity_poly.pdbx_seq_one_letter_code
_entity_poly.pdbx_strand_id
1 'polypeptide(L)'
;MSKEHLLRAANDFNKRSFNKLFEAFRVKYEITGEMAGNIYLFALSYEELTSIADFMDKTIYALELKGKLSILKFEEQLKVKYPGVELKQLLPVYFGDGYVQNTEKVH
;
A
#
# COMPACT_ATOMS: atom_id res chain seq x y z
N MET A 1 12.59 -13.72 0.61
CA MET A 1 11.37 -13.24 -0.08
C MET A 1 11.49 -13.62 -1.55
N SER A 2 10.56 -14.40 -2.12
CA SER A 2 10.62 -14.71 -3.56
C SER A 2 10.13 -13.51 -4.35
N LYS A 3 10.89 -13.10 -5.39
CA LYS A 3 10.52 -12.03 -6.34
C LYS A 3 9.12 -12.26 -6.93
N GLU A 4 8.72 -13.53 -7.08
CA GLU A 4 7.42 -13.94 -7.59
C GLU A 4 6.26 -13.52 -6.68
N HIS A 5 6.43 -13.57 -5.36
CA HIS A 5 5.39 -13.15 -4.42
C HIS A 5 5.15 -11.64 -4.47
N LEU A 6 6.21 -10.86 -4.64
CA LEU A 6 6.13 -9.41 -4.79
C LEU A 6 5.40 -9.02 -6.08
N LEU A 7 5.77 -9.66 -7.20
CA LEU A 7 5.13 -9.45 -8.50
C LEU A 7 3.66 -9.86 -8.48
N ARG A 8 3.33 -10.98 -7.83
CA ARG A 8 1.94 -11.41 -7.66
C ARG A 8 1.13 -10.38 -6.88
N ALA A 9 1.64 -9.92 -5.74
CA ALA A 9 0.97 -8.90 -4.94
C ALA A 9 0.74 -7.61 -5.76
N ALA A 10 1.77 -7.11 -6.44
CA ALA A 10 1.67 -5.92 -7.28
C ALA A 10 0.61 -6.06 -8.40
N ASN A 11 0.55 -7.23 -9.05
CA ASN A 11 -0.44 -7.51 -10.09
C ASN A 11 -1.87 -7.58 -9.52
N ASP A 12 -2.04 -8.18 -8.34
CA ASP A 12 -3.35 -8.29 -7.69
C ASP A 12 -3.88 -6.91 -7.26
N PHE A 13 -3.02 -6.02 -6.74
CA PHE A 13 -3.40 -4.65 -6.42
C PHE A 13 -3.69 -3.81 -7.67
N ASN A 14 -2.98 -4.04 -8.79
CA ASN A 14 -3.19 -3.29 -10.03
C ASN A 14 -4.59 -3.53 -10.60
N LYS A 15 -5.15 -4.72 -10.39
CA LYS A 15 -6.51 -5.09 -10.80
C LYS A 15 -7.62 -4.56 -9.89
N ARG A 16 -7.29 -3.99 -8.72
CA ARG A 16 -8.27 -3.66 -7.65
C ARG A 16 -8.34 -2.17 -7.32
N SER A 17 -7.92 -1.27 -8.22
CA SER A 17 -8.08 0.18 -8.04
C SER A 17 -7.38 0.75 -6.79
N PHE A 18 -6.12 0.37 -6.54
CA PHE A 18 -5.30 0.87 -5.41
C PHE A 18 -4.43 2.09 -5.71
N ASN A 19 -4.44 2.58 -6.95
CA ASN A 19 -3.52 3.60 -7.46
C ASN A 19 -3.42 4.84 -6.56
N LYS A 20 -4.54 5.49 -6.24
CA LYS A 20 -4.53 6.71 -5.42
C LYS A 20 -4.07 6.47 -3.99
N LEU A 21 -4.39 5.30 -3.41
CA LEU A 21 -3.94 4.97 -2.07
C LEU A 21 -2.42 4.78 -2.04
N PHE A 22 -1.88 4.04 -3.00
CA PHE A 22 -0.44 3.78 -3.09
C PHE A 22 0.34 5.04 -3.45
N GLU A 23 -0.23 5.92 -4.26
CA GLU A 23 0.34 7.24 -4.53
C GLU A 23 0.41 8.06 -3.24
N ALA A 24 -0.66 8.07 -2.45
CA ALA A 24 -0.67 8.74 -1.15
C ALA A 24 0.35 8.16 -0.17
N PHE A 25 0.57 6.83 -0.17
CA PHE A 25 1.64 6.20 0.61
C PHE A 25 3.03 6.65 0.13
N ARG A 26 3.26 6.67 -1.19
CA ARG A 26 4.53 7.11 -1.79
C ARG A 26 4.84 8.56 -1.42
N VAL A 27 3.90 9.47 -1.68
CA VAL A 27 4.05 10.90 -1.33
C VAL A 27 4.28 11.09 0.17
N LYS A 28 3.56 10.35 1.02
CA LYS A 28 3.76 10.43 2.47
C LYS A 28 5.17 9.99 2.87
N TYR A 29 5.66 8.91 2.28
CA TYR A 29 7.01 8.42 2.51
C TYR A 29 8.08 9.41 2.03
N GLU A 30 7.91 9.99 0.84
CA GLU A 30 8.84 11.00 0.30
C GLU A 30 8.94 12.24 1.18
N ILE A 31 7.81 12.68 1.78
CA ILE A 31 7.78 13.86 2.65
C ILE A 31 8.39 13.56 4.03
N THR A 32 8.12 12.38 4.59
CA THR A 32 8.43 12.09 6.01
C THR A 32 9.62 11.18 6.22
N GLY A 33 10.08 10.48 5.19
CA GLY A 33 11.10 9.43 5.28
C GLY A 33 10.63 8.14 5.96
N GLU A 34 9.36 8.05 6.39
CA GLU A 34 8.85 6.94 7.19
C GLU A 34 7.56 6.34 6.62
N MET A 35 7.46 5.01 6.62
CA MET A 35 6.23 4.27 6.29
C MET A 35 5.26 4.24 7.49
N ALA A 36 4.88 5.42 7.98
CA ALA A 36 4.09 5.57 9.19
C ALA A 36 3.00 6.66 9.08
N GLY A 37 2.10 6.68 10.06
CA GLY A 37 1.03 7.67 10.15
C GLY A 37 -0.27 7.24 9.45
N ASN A 38 -1.05 8.24 9.00
CA ASN A 38 -2.37 8.02 8.40
C ASN A 38 -2.50 8.75 7.05
N ILE A 39 -3.27 8.13 6.14
CA ILE A 39 -3.72 8.71 4.88
C ILE A 39 -5.22 8.99 4.97
N TYR A 40 -5.64 10.15 4.50
CA TYR A 40 -7.05 10.52 4.39
C TYR A 40 -7.69 9.88 3.17
N LEU A 41 -8.92 9.38 3.33
CA LEU A 41 -9.63 8.61 2.30
C LEU A 41 -10.68 9.41 1.52
N PHE A 42 -10.87 10.70 1.85
CA PHE A 42 -11.96 11.53 1.29
C PHE A 42 -11.89 11.76 -0.22
N ALA A 43 -10.72 11.59 -0.85
CA ALA A 43 -10.52 11.77 -2.29
C ALA A 43 -10.70 10.46 -3.09
N LEU A 44 -11.00 9.36 -2.42
CA LEU A 44 -11.19 8.04 -3.04
C LEU A 44 -12.63 7.86 -3.49
N SER A 45 -12.81 7.19 -4.63
CA SER A 45 -14.13 6.79 -5.12
C SER A 45 -14.70 5.67 -4.24
N TYR A 46 -16.00 5.43 -4.37
CA TYR A 46 -16.66 4.31 -3.70
C TYR A 46 -16.04 2.95 -4.08
N GLU A 47 -15.65 2.77 -5.35
CA GLU A 47 -14.98 1.55 -5.83
C GLU A 47 -13.61 1.36 -5.15
N GLU A 48 -12.80 2.42 -5.07
CA GLU A 48 -11.51 2.41 -4.38
C GLU A 48 -11.70 2.11 -2.89
N LEU A 49 -12.68 2.73 -2.24
CA LEU A 49 -13.03 2.46 -0.83
C LEU A 49 -13.49 1.02 -0.61
N THR A 50 -14.25 0.44 -1.55
CA THR A 50 -14.71 -0.96 -1.50
C THR A 50 -13.51 -1.90 -1.52
N SER A 51 -12.60 -1.71 -2.48
CA SER A 51 -11.38 -2.52 -2.57
C SER A 51 -10.52 -2.44 -1.31
N ILE A 52 -10.41 -1.26 -0.70
CA ILE A 52 -9.66 -1.06 0.55
C ILE A 52 -10.38 -1.74 1.72
N ALA A 53 -11.71 -1.63 1.79
CA ALA A 53 -12.52 -2.25 2.83
C ALA A 53 -12.35 -3.78 2.81
N ASP A 54 -12.50 -4.39 1.63
CA ASP A 54 -12.30 -5.82 1.41
C ASP A 54 -10.87 -6.27 1.73
N PHE A 55 -9.87 -5.47 1.36
CA PHE A 55 -8.49 -5.78 1.69
C PHE A 55 -8.24 -5.73 3.21
N MET A 56 -8.78 -4.72 3.88
CA MET A 56 -8.61 -4.48 5.32
C MET A 56 -9.53 -5.31 6.22
N ASP A 57 -10.36 -6.20 5.64
CA ASP A 57 -11.40 -6.95 6.32
C ASP A 57 -12.31 -6.02 7.17
N LYS A 58 -12.75 -4.93 6.55
CA LYS A 58 -13.62 -3.90 7.14
C LYS A 58 -14.83 -3.64 6.27
N THR A 59 -15.84 -3.00 6.85
CA THR A 59 -16.95 -2.44 6.06
C THR A 59 -16.56 -1.06 5.51
N ILE A 60 -17.16 -0.68 4.38
CA ILE A 60 -17.00 0.66 3.79
C ILE A 60 -17.41 1.73 4.81
N TYR A 61 -18.55 1.53 5.49
CA TYR A 61 -19.03 2.44 6.54
C TYR A 61 -17.99 2.70 7.64
N ALA A 62 -17.24 1.68 8.06
CA ALA A 62 -16.18 1.85 9.06
C ALA A 62 -14.99 2.68 8.53
N LEU A 63 -14.69 2.59 7.23
CA LEU A 63 -13.67 3.43 6.60
C LEU A 63 -14.14 4.88 6.42
N GLU A 64 -15.38 5.08 5.99
CA GLU A 64 -15.98 6.41 5.82
C GLU A 64 -16.10 7.15 7.15
N LEU A 65 -16.64 6.49 8.19
CA LEU A 65 -16.78 7.08 9.52
C LEU A 65 -15.43 7.52 10.10
N LYS A 66 -14.37 6.75 9.83
CA LYS A 66 -13.02 7.08 10.29
C LYS A 66 -12.34 8.13 9.40
N GLY A 67 -12.63 8.14 8.10
CA GLY A 67 -12.06 9.05 7.10
C GLY A 67 -10.55 8.90 6.84
N LYS A 68 -9.88 7.97 7.52
CA LYS A 68 -8.42 7.77 7.43
C LYS A 68 -8.00 6.32 7.64
N LEU A 69 -6.95 5.92 6.93
CA LEU A 69 -6.29 4.62 7.04
C LEU A 69 -4.89 4.79 7.64
N SER A 70 -4.52 3.89 8.55
CA SER A 70 -3.16 3.86 9.10
C SER A 70 -2.26 3.03 8.20
N ILE A 71 -1.09 3.57 7.85
CA ILE A 71 -0.10 2.88 7.01
C ILE A 71 0.39 1.60 7.70
N LEU A 72 0.67 1.67 9.01
CA LEU A 72 1.10 0.49 9.79
C LEU A 72 0.05 -0.62 9.78
N LYS A 73 -1.23 -0.27 9.99
CA LYS A 73 -2.32 -1.26 9.93
C LYS A 73 -2.48 -1.87 8.54
N PHE A 74 -2.27 -1.07 7.49
CA PHE A 74 -2.28 -1.58 6.13
C PHE A 74 -1.11 -2.57 5.92
N GLU A 75 0.09 -2.24 6.40
CA GLU A 75 1.26 -3.09 6.26
C GLU A 75 1.16 -4.39 7.09
N GLU A 76 0.56 -4.33 8.28
CA GLU A 76 0.22 -5.53 9.06
C GLU A 76 -0.70 -6.47 8.25
N GLN A 77 -1.76 -5.91 7.66
CA GLN A 77 -2.69 -6.67 6.82
C GLN A 77 -2.02 -7.21 5.55
N LEU A 78 -1.12 -6.43 4.94
CA LEU A 78 -0.31 -6.86 3.81
C LEU A 78 0.54 -8.08 4.15
N LYS A 79 1.19 -8.07 5.31
CA LYS A 79 2.01 -9.21 5.78
C LYS A 79 1.17 -10.46 6.04
N VAL A 80 -0.08 -10.31 6.48
CA VAL A 80 -1.01 -11.44 6.65
C VAL A 80 -1.42 -12.03 5.30
N LYS A 81 -1.84 -11.18 4.34
CA LYS A 81 -2.35 -11.64 3.04
C LYS A 81 -1.24 -12.05 2.06
N TYR A 82 -0.06 -11.45 2.19
CA TYR A 82 1.12 -11.71 1.36
C TYR A 82 2.39 -11.83 2.26
N PRO A 83 2.61 -12.99 2.89
CA PRO A 83 3.73 -13.19 3.80
C PRO A 83 5.09 -12.85 3.16
N GLY A 84 5.84 -11.99 3.84
CA GLY A 84 7.15 -11.50 3.40
C GLY A 84 7.11 -10.27 2.49
N VAL A 85 5.94 -9.82 2.03
CA VAL A 85 5.84 -8.58 1.25
C VAL A 85 5.81 -7.37 2.19
N GLU A 86 6.73 -6.44 1.99
CA GLU A 86 6.77 -5.15 2.68
C GLU A 86 6.26 -4.02 1.77
N LEU A 87 5.60 -3.02 2.35
CA LEU A 87 4.99 -1.95 1.56
C LEU A 87 6.04 -1.17 0.75
N LYS A 88 7.21 -0.91 1.35
CA LYS A 88 8.33 -0.22 0.70
C LYS A 88 8.87 -0.95 -0.55
N GLN A 89 8.73 -2.27 -0.60
CA GLN A 89 9.14 -3.09 -1.73
C GLN A 89 8.03 -3.19 -2.77
N LEU A 90 6.78 -3.19 -2.32
CA LEU A 90 5.60 -3.28 -3.17
C LEU A 90 5.41 -2.02 -4.03
N LEU A 91 5.56 -0.83 -3.45
CA LEU A 91 5.25 0.42 -4.16
C LEU A 91 6.07 0.61 -5.46
N PRO A 92 7.41 0.45 -5.49
CA PRO A 92 8.17 0.58 -6.73
C PRO A 92 7.75 -0.44 -7.80
N VAL A 93 7.54 -1.71 -7.39
CA VAL A 93 7.12 -2.77 -8.31
C VAL A 93 5.71 -2.52 -8.84
N TYR A 94 4.82 -1.94 -8.02
CA TYR A 94 3.46 -1.62 -8.40
C TYR A 94 3.40 -0.53 -9.48
N PHE A 95 4.17 0.56 -9.32
CA PHE A 95 4.15 1.70 -10.25
C PHE A 95 4.95 1.46 -11.54
N GLY A 96 5.63 0.32 -11.67
CA GLY A 96 6.54 0.08 -12.79
C GLY A 96 7.84 0.87 -12.71
N ASP A 97 8.01 1.66 -11.64
CA ASP A 97 9.26 2.27 -11.22
C ASP A 97 10.17 1.14 -10.70
N GLY A 98 10.75 0.39 -11.63
CA GLY A 98 11.51 -0.82 -11.35
C GLY A 98 12.41 -0.66 -10.12
N TYR A 99 12.30 -1.61 -9.18
CA TYR A 99 13.22 -1.87 -8.08
C TYR A 99 14.25 -0.74 -7.87
N VAL A 100 13.95 0.26 -7.05
CA VAL A 100 15.02 1.10 -6.51
C VAL A 100 15.81 0.24 -5.54
N GLN A 101 16.71 -0.60 -6.08
CA GLN A 101 17.87 -1.06 -5.34
C GLN A 101 18.73 0.18 -5.12
N ASN A 102 18.61 0.78 -3.94
CA ASN A 102 19.73 1.52 -3.40
C ASN A 102 19.86 1.23 -1.91
N THR A 103 20.22 -0.03 -1.63
CA THR A 103 21.03 -0.36 -0.47
C THR A 103 22.41 -0.78 -0.96
N GLU A 104 23.12 0.11 -1.65
CA GLU A 104 24.57 0.10 -1.59
C GLU A 104 25.00 1.12 -0.54
N LYS A 105 25.16 0.63 0.69
CA LYS A 105 26.16 1.22 1.58
C LYS A 105 27.51 0.91 0.94
N VAL A 106 28.07 1.87 0.21
CA VAL A 106 29.50 1.88 -0.07
C VAL A 106 30.18 2.47 1.16
N HIS A 107 31.13 1.70 1.69
CA HIS A 107 31.99 2.06 2.83
C HIS A 107 32.73 3.38 2.63
#